data_AF-A0A7C1F2Q2-F1
#
_entry.id   AF-A0A7C1F2Q2-F1
#
_cell.length_a   1.000
_cell.length_b   1.000
_cell.length_c   1.000
_cell.angle_alpha   90.00
_cell.angle_beta   90.00
_cell.angle_gamma   90.00
#
_symmetry.space_group_name_H-M   'P 1'
#
loop_
_entity.id
_entity.type
_entity.pdbx_description
1 polymer ?
#
loop_
_entity_poly.entity_id
_entity_poly.type
_entity_poly.pdbx_seq_one_letter_code
_entity_poly.pdbx_strand_id
1 'polypeptide(L)'
;MNILLVDDEEESRAALGEFLRELGHHVVECADGASALACFGTQEFHLVLADLRMPGITGIELLRRVKELPGGEEADVIICTGYGDMETAIQALRAGAYDYLLKPVNIEEIVKVTERVAEHQALKRENRVLTARFAEAVEEATAETKEELDRLKEAYYRVLGLGRIGVFSPVLKRVFAQAKKLHADRSIPVLIEGETGTGKEVIARYIHYGDGGATGPFVDINCAALVSSVFESELFGYEAGTFTGGLPRGKKGKLDMAAGGTLFLDEITEMPVELQAKLLRVIQEKEYYR
;
A
#
# COMPACT_ATOMS: atom_id res chain seq x y z
N MET A 1 -21.53 -31.76 -5.91
CA MET A 1 -20.81 -30.86 -4.98
C MET A 1 -20.67 -31.53 -3.62
N ASN A 2 -19.74 -31.08 -2.79
CA ASN A 2 -19.65 -31.51 -1.39
C ASN A 2 -20.49 -30.56 -0.54
N ILE A 3 -21.47 -31.11 0.18
CA ILE A 3 -22.43 -30.39 1.00
C ILE A 3 -22.26 -30.83 2.46
N LEU A 4 -22.13 -29.87 3.36
CA LEU A 4 -22.21 -30.08 4.80
C LEU A 4 -23.64 -29.76 5.24
N LEU A 5 -24.38 -30.76 5.70
CA LEU A 5 -25.73 -30.61 6.23
C LEU A 5 -25.71 -30.67 7.75
N VAL A 6 -26.20 -29.62 8.42
CA VAL A 6 -26.21 -29.48 9.86
C VAL A 6 -27.64 -29.22 10.33
N ASP A 7 -28.21 -30.15 11.07
CA ASP A 7 -29.58 -30.09 11.58
C ASP A 7 -29.66 -30.97 12.83
N ASP A 8 -30.21 -30.49 13.94
CA ASP A 8 -30.31 -31.27 15.18
C ASP A 8 -31.45 -32.29 15.14
N GLU A 9 -32.46 -32.06 14.29
CA GLU A 9 -33.59 -32.94 14.10
C GLU A 9 -33.24 -34.11 13.17
N GLU A 10 -33.14 -35.33 13.73
CA GLU A 10 -32.68 -36.53 13.01
C GLU A 10 -33.54 -36.88 11.79
N GLU A 11 -34.86 -36.81 11.92
CA GLU A 11 -35.79 -37.12 10.81
C GLU A 11 -35.64 -36.11 9.65
N SER A 12 -35.59 -34.81 9.96
CA SER A 12 -35.36 -33.73 8.99
C SER A 12 -34.00 -33.89 8.29
N ARG A 13 -32.94 -34.11 9.08
CA ARG A 13 -31.57 -34.28 8.60
C ARG A 13 -31.44 -35.47 7.64
N ALA A 14 -32.01 -36.62 8.03
CA ALA A 14 -31.94 -37.84 7.23
C ALA A 14 -32.71 -37.68 5.91
N ALA A 15 -33.92 -37.13 5.95
CA ALA A 15 -34.74 -36.93 4.76
C ALA A 15 -34.09 -35.96 3.76
N LEU A 16 -33.57 -34.82 4.25
CA LEU A 16 -32.88 -33.85 3.42
C LEU A 16 -31.54 -34.39 2.89
N GLY A 17 -30.82 -35.16 3.73
CA GLY A 17 -29.57 -35.81 3.36
C GLY A 17 -29.76 -36.86 2.26
N GLU A 18 -30.79 -37.70 2.35
CA GLU A 18 -31.15 -38.67 1.32
C GLU A 18 -31.48 -37.96 -0.01
N PHE A 19 -32.35 -36.95 0.04
CA PHE A 19 -32.74 -36.19 -1.14
C PHE A 19 -31.55 -35.52 -1.85
N LEU A 20 -30.64 -34.87 -1.10
CA LEU A 20 -29.45 -34.26 -1.67
C LEU A 20 -28.49 -35.29 -2.29
N ARG A 21 -28.43 -36.51 -1.76
CA ARG A 21 -27.67 -37.62 -2.37
C ARG A 21 -28.32 -38.14 -3.64
N GLU A 22 -29.65 -38.22 -3.70
CA GLU A 22 -30.38 -38.57 -4.93
C GLU A 22 -30.14 -37.55 -6.06
N LEU A 23 -29.97 -36.27 -5.72
CA LEU A 23 -29.51 -35.22 -6.65
C LEU A 23 -28.03 -35.36 -7.08
N GLY A 24 -27.32 -36.40 -6.61
CA GLY A 24 -25.94 -36.68 -6.97
C GLY A 24 -24.90 -35.86 -6.22
N HIS A 25 -25.24 -35.33 -5.04
CA HIS A 25 -24.29 -34.61 -4.20
C HIS A 25 -23.65 -35.51 -3.14
N HIS A 26 -22.42 -35.17 -2.74
CA HIS A 26 -21.77 -35.79 -1.58
C HIS A 26 -22.20 -35.04 -0.34
N VAL A 27 -22.93 -35.69 0.57
CA VAL A 27 -23.51 -35.06 1.75
C VAL A 27 -22.89 -35.63 3.01
N VAL A 28 -22.29 -34.74 3.80
CA VAL A 28 -21.82 -35.03 5.16
C VAL A 28 -22.83 -34.45 6.14
N GLU A 29 -23.38 -35.30 6.99
CA GLU A 29 -24.40 -34.93 7.97
C GLU A 29 -23.78 -34.69 9.34
N CYS A 30 -24.24 -33.65 10.03
CA CYS A 30 -23.84 -33.27 11.39
C CYS A 30 -25.08 -32.95 12.22
N ALA A 31 -25.08 -33.39 13.47
CA ALA A 31 -26.20 -33.15 14.40
C ALA A 31 -26.06 -31.82 15.16
N ASP A 32 -24.87 -31.22 15.17
CA ASP A 32 -24.62 -29.96 15.87
C ASP A 32 -23.52 -29.13 15.19
N GLY A 33 -23.45 -27.84 15.56
CA GLY A 33 -22.47 -26.92 14.99
C GLY A 33 -21.02 -27.24 15.38
N ALA A 34 -20.76 -27.95 16.48
CA ALA A 34 -19.41 -28.27 16.91
C ALA A 34 -18.83 -29.40 16.04
N SER A 35 -19.62 -30.44 15.76
CA SER A 35 -19.25 -31.50 14.82
C SER A 35 -19.09 -30.93 13.41
N ALA A 36 -19.96 -29.99 13.01
CA ALA A 36 -19.88 -29.32 11.72
C ALA A 36 -18.56 -28.56 11.53
N LEU A 37 -18.12 -27.78 12.54
CA LEU A 37 -16.84 -27.08 12.50
C LEU A 37 -15.65 -28.04 12.45
N ALA A 38 -15.70 -29.13 13.22
CA ALA A 38 -14.66 -30.14 13.19
C ALA A 38 -14.55 -30.80 11.80
N CYS A 39 -15.69 -31.11 11.16
CA CYS A 39 -15.74 -31.62 9.80
C CYS A 39 -15.24 -30.58 8.77
N PHE A 40 -15.66 -29.32 8.89
CA PHE A 40 -15.21 -28.26 7.97
C PHE A 40 -13.68 -28.03 8.04
N GLY A 41 -13.06 -28.28 9.20
CA GLY A 41 -11.61 -28.21 9.36
C GLY A 41 -10.82 -29.35 8.71
N THR A 42 -11.46 -30.47 8.36
CA THR A 42 -10.77 -31.66 7.81
C THR A 42 -11.04 -31.90 6.33
N GLN A 43 -12.07 -31.29 5.75
CA GLN A 43 -12.47 -31.45 4.35
C GLN A 43 -13.13 -30.17 3.82
N GLU A 44 -13.05 -29.97 2.51
CA GLU A 44 -13.61 -28.80 1.84
C GLU A 44 -15.06 -29.03 1.42
N PHE A 45 -15.88 -28.00 1.65
CA PHE A 45 -17.30 -27.97 1.30
C PHE A 45 -17.61 -26.80 0.37
N HIS A 46 -18.49 -27.05 -0.60
CA HIS A 46 -18.95 -26.01 -1.53
C HIS A 46 -20.19 -25.30 -0.99
N LEU A 47 -21.02 -26.05 -0.23
CA LEU A 47 -22.25 -25.59 0.36
C LEU A 47 -22.34 -26.09 1.81
N VAL A 48 -22.72 -25.21 2.72
CA VAL A 48 -23.13 -25.56 4.08
C VAL A 48 -24.61 -25.22 4.23
N LEU A 49 -25.43 -26.23 4.50
CA LEU A 49 -26.82 -26.08 4.90
C LEU A 49 -26.89 -26.23 6.40
N ALA A 50 -27.29 -25.20 7.14
CA ALA A 50 -27.32 -25.23 8.60
C ALA A 50 -28.67 -24.80 9.14
N ASP A 51 -29.22 -25.55 10.09
CA ASP A 51 -30.34 -25.06 10.90
C ASP A 51 -29.87 -23.82 11.69
N LEU A 52 -30.75 -22.83 11.76
CA LEU A 52 -30.59 -21.66 12.58
C LEU A 52 -30.52 -22.01 14.07
N ARG A 53 -31.39 -22.91 14.54
CA ARG A 53 -31.51 -23.26 15.96
C ARG A 53 -30.97 -24.66 16.19
N MET A 54 -29.82 -24.74 16.85
CA MET A 54 -29.21 -26.01 17.23
C MET A 54 -28.67 -25.90 18.67
N PRO A 55 -28.53 -27.02 19.40
CA PRO A 55 -27.91 -27.03 20.70
C PRO A 55 -26.47 -26.50 20.66
N GLY A 56 -26.13 -25.63 21.59
CA GLY A 56 -24.80 -25.05 21.70
C GLY A 56 -24.56 -23.94 20.67
N ILE A 57 -24.01 -24.29 19.51
CA ILE A 57 -23.63 -23.32 18.46
C ILE A 57 -24.82 -23.08 17.53
N THR A 58 -25.28 -21.83 17.46
CA THR A 58 -26.37 -21.43 16.54
C THR A 58 -25.90 -21.41 15.08
N GLY A 59 -26.84 -21.51 14.12
CA GLY A 59 -26.50 -21.47 12.69
C GLY A 59 -25.78 -20.18 12.24
N ILE A 60 -26.13 -19.03 12.82
CA ILE A 60 -25.45 -17.75 12.54
C ILE A 60 -24.03 -17.75 13.12
N GLU A 61 -23.83 -18.32 14.30
CA GLU A 61 -22.50 -18.43 14.89
C GLU A 61 -21.62 -19.43 14.12
N LEU A 62 -22.21 -20.54 13.67
CA LEU A 62 -21.56 -21.48 12.76
C LEU A 62 -21.12 -20.78 11.46
N LEU A 63 -22.00 -20.01 10.82
CA LEU A 63 -21.69 -19.22 9.63
C LEU A 63 -20.46 -18.33 9.84
N ARG A 64 -20.44 -17.54 10.92
CA ARG A 64 -19.30 -16.64 11.21
C ARG A 64 -18.00 -17.40 11.36
N ARG A 65 -18.02 -18.48 12.15
CA ARG A 65 -16.83 -19.31 12.39
C ARG A 65 -16.37 -20.03 11.13
N VAL A 66 -17.29 -20.52 10.29
CA VAL A 66 -16.97 -21.12 8.99
C VAL A 66 -16.27 -20.10 8.10
N LYS A 67 -16.76 -18.85 8.05
CA LYS A 67 -16.14 -17.77 7.26
C LYS A 67 -14.74 -17.39 7.72
N GLU A 68 -14.40 -17.61 8.99
CA GLU A 68 -13.04 -17.37 9.54
C GLU A 68 -12.07 -18.53 9.27
N LEU A 69 -12.55 -19.72 8.91
CA LEU A 69 -11.71 -20.87 8.61
C LEU A 69 -11.13 -20.82 7.19
N PRO A 70 -9.95 -21.44 6.95
CA PRO A 70 -9.42 -21.61 5.59
C PRO A 70 -10.43 -22.32 4.68
N GLY A 71 -10.73 -21.74 3.52
CA GLY A 71 -11.76 -22.23 2.60
C GLY A 71 -13.19 -21.76 2.90
N GLY A 72 -13.41 -21.07 4.03
CA GLY A 72 -14.70 -20.53 4.45
C GLY A 72 -15.28 -19.46 3.55
N GLU A 73 -14.42 -18.61 2.97
CA GLU A 73 -14.84 -17.60 1.97
C GLU A 73 -15.35 -18.25 0.68
N GLU A 74 -14.79 -19.41 0.34
CA GLU A 74 -15.14 -20.16 -0.86
C GLU A 74 -16.50 -20.85 -0.67
N ALA A 75 -16.76 -21.47 0.48
CA ALA A 75 -18.04 -22.13 0.77
C ALA A 75 -19.22 -21.14 0.86
N ASP A 76 -20.32 -21.46 0.17
CA ASP A 76 -21.58 -20.74 0.35
C ASP A 76 -22.35 -21.37 1.52
N VAL A 77 -22.92 -20.54 2.39
CA VAL A 77 -23.62 -20.99 3.60
C VAL A 77 -25.06 -20.55 3.53
N ILE A 78 -25.99 -21.48 3.75
CA ILE A 78 -27.42 -21.24 3.69
C ILE A 78 -28.05 -21.68 4.99
N ILE A 79 -28.87 -20.79 5.54
CA ILE A 79 -29.51 -20.99 6.85
C ILE A 79 -30.93 -21.50 6.64
N CYS A 80 -31.26 -22.64 7.23
CA CYS A 80 -32.62 -23.19 7.27
C CYS A 80 -33.29 -22.77 8.58
N THR A 81 -34.53 -22.26 8.55
CA THR A 81 -35.26 -21.86 9.77
C THR A 81 -36.73 -22.24 9.71
N GLY A 82 -37.27 -22.84 10.78
CA GLY A 82 -38.70 -23.15 10.91
C GLY A 82 -39.53 -22.08 11.61
N TYR A 83 -38.91 -21.11 12.28
CA TYR A 83 -39.60 -19.98 12.91
C TYR A 83 -39.48 -18.75 12.01
N GLY A 84 -40.62 -18.30 11.46
CA GLY A 84 -40.74 -17.21 10.49
C GLY A 84 -40.46 -15.80 11.03
N ASP A 85 -39.45 -15.64 11.87
CA ASP A 85 -38.97 -14.33 12.29
C ASP A 85 -38.07 -13.73 11.21
N MET A 86 -38.64 -12.83 10.42
CA MET A 86 -37.96 -12.11 9.34
C MET A 86 -36.70 -11.39 9.84
N GLU A 87 -36.66 -10.96 11.10
CA GLU A 87 -35.47 -10.31 11.67
C GLU A 87 -34.27 -11.25 11.68
N THR A 88 -34.47 -12.53 11.98
CA THR A 88 -33.37 -13.49 12.09
C THR A 88 -32.84 -13.88 10.70
N ALA A 89 -33.71 -13.96 9.70
CA ALA A 89 -33.30 -14.16 8.30
C ALA A 89 -32.44 -12.99 7.79
N ILE A 90 -32.84 -11.75 8.10
CA ILE A 90 -32.06 -10.55 7.78
C ILE A 90 -30.70 -10.57 8.48
N GLN A 91 -30.65 -11.00 9.75
CA GLN A 91 -29.40 -11.12 10.49
C GLN A 91 -28.46 -12.16 9.86
N ALA A 92 -28.97 -13.29 9.39
CA ALA A 92 -28.19 -14.31 8.69
C ALA A 92 -27.56 -13.76 7.40
N LEU A 93 -28.33 -13.07 6.56
CA LEU A 93 -27.82 -12.43 5.34
C LEU A 93 -26.77 -11.36 5.65
N ARG A 94 -27.01 -10.52 6.67
CA ARG A 94 -26.02 -9.52 7.13
C ARG A 94 -24.74 -10.15 7.67
N ALA A 95 -24.82 -11.36 8.22
CA ALA A 95 -23.68 -12.12 8.70
C ALA A 95 -22.91 -12.84 7.57
N GLY A 96 -23.37 -12.72 6.31
CA GLY A 96 -22.69 -13.29 5.14
C GLY A 96 -23.24 -14.65 4.68
N ALA A 97 -24.45 -15.02 5.10
CA ALA A 97 -25.15 -16.15 4.48
C ALA A 97 -25.42 -15.84 3.01
N TYR A 98 -25.28 -16.85 2.16
CA TYR A 98 -25.58 -16.75 0.73
C TYR A 98 -27.09 -16.64 0.49
N ASP A 99 -27.87 -17.43 1.21
CA ASP A 99 -29.33 -17.41 1.17
C ASP A 99 -29.92 -17.97 2.48
N TYR A 100 -31.25 -17.99 2.59
CA TYR A 100 -31.96 -18.70 3.66
C TYR A 100 -33.14 -19.50 3.11
N LEU A 101 -33.54 -20.56 3.83
CA LEU A 101 -34.65 -21.44 3.50
C LEU A 101 -35.62 -21.55 4.67
N LEU A 102 -36.92 -21.56 4.39
CA LEU A 102 -37.96 -21.75 5.41
C LEU A 102 -38.28 -23.25 5.54
N LYS A 103 -38.30 -23.76 6.79
CA LYS A 103 -38.83 -25.11 7.07
C LYS A 103 -40.37 -25.05 7.16
N PRO A 104 -41.11 -26.06 6.64
CA PRO A 104 -40.61 -27.25 5.98
C PRO A 104 -40.01 -26.93 4.60
N VAL A 105 -38.81 -27.45 4.34
CA VAL A 105 -38.05 -27.06 3.14
C VAL A 105 -38.68 -27.69 1.89
N ASN A 106 -39.01 -26.87 0.90
CA ASN A 106 -39.55 -27.34 -0.36
C ASN A 106 -38.44 -27.91 -1.25
N ILE A 107 -38.68 -29.08 -1.83
CA ILE A 107 -37.81 -29.75 -2.81
C ILE A 107 -37.43 -28.80 -3.96
N GLU A 108 -38.40 -28.06 -4.51
CA GLU A 108 -38.13 -27.13 -5.60
C GLU A 108 -37.19 -25.98 -5.19
N GLU A 109 -37.26 -25.55 -3.93
CA GLU A 109 -36.38 -24.50 -3.41
C GLU A 109 -34.95 -25.02 -3.24
N ILE A 110 -34.78 -26.24 -2.71
CA ILE A 110 -33.46 -26.87 -2.58
C ILE A 110 -32.79 -27.00 -3.95
N VAL A 111 -33.51 -27.49 -4.97
CA VAL A 111 -32.96 -27.64 -6.32
C VAL A 111 -32.51 -26.28 -6.88
N LYS A 112 -33.35 -25.25 -6.79
CA LYS A 112 -33.00 -23.90 -7.27
C LYS A 112 -31.81 -23.31 -6.51
N VAL A 113 -31.72 -23.59 -5.21
CA VAL A 113 -30.62 -23.13 -4.36
C VAL A 113 -29.32 -23.83 -4.75
N THR A 114 -29.33 -25.16 -4.87
CA THR A 114 -28.11 -25.92 -5.20
C THR A 114 -27.61 -25.58 -6.60
N GLU A 115 -28.49 -25.35 -7.57
CA GLU A 115 -28.12 -24.86 -8.90
C GLU A 115 -27.45 -23.48 -8.86
N ARG A 116 -28.05 -22.51 -8.16
CA ARG A 116 -27.47 -21.16 -8.00
C ARG A 116 -26.11 -21.19 -7.32
N VAL A 117 -25.97 -22.00 -6.28
CA VAL A 117 -24.70 -22.19 -5.58
C VAL A 117 -23.67 -22.83 -6.51
N ALA A 118 -24.04 -23.87 -7.28
CA ALA A 118 -23.12 -24.50 -8.21
C ALA A 118 -22.59 -23.53 -9.27
N GLU A 119 -23.46 -22.69 -9.84
CA GLU A 119 -23.09 -21.66 -10.80
C GLU A 119 -22.17 -20.61 -10.16
N HIS A 120 -22.50 -20.14 -8.96
CA HIS A 120 -21.67 -19.18 -8.22
C HIS A 120 -20.27 -19.74 -7.90
N GLN A 121 -20.18 -21.00 -7.50
CA GLN A 121 -18.92 -21.70 -7.26
C GLN A 121 -18.09 -21.85 -8.54
N ALA A 122 -18.74 -22.18 -9.66
CA ALA A 122 -18.06 -22.28 -10.96
C ALA A 122 -17.47 -20.92 -11.40
N LEU A 123 -18.25 -19.84 -11.25
CA LEU A 123 -17.81 -18.48 -11.57
C LEU A 123 -16.65 -18.01 -10.68
N LYS A 124 -16.72 -18.25 -9.37
CA LYS A 124 -15.62 -17.96 -8.43
C LYS A 124 -14.33 -18.68 -8.84
N ARG A 125 -14.44 -19.96 -9.21
CA ARG A 125 -13.30 -20.77 -9.65
C ARG A 125 -12.70 -20.25 -10.96
N GLU A 126 -13.53 -19.90 -11.94
CA GLU A 126 -13.08 -19.33 -13.21
C GLU A 126 -12.36 -17.98 -13.00
N ASN A 127 -12.95 -17.10 -12.19
CA ASN A 127 -12.38 -15.80 -11.87
C ASN A 127 -10.98 -15.93 -11.21
N ARG A 128 -10.82 -16.89 -10.29
CA ARG A 128 -9.53 -17.17 -9.66
C ARG A 128 -8.47 -17.61 -10.67
N VAL A 129 -8.82 -18.52 -11.58
CA VAL A 129 -7.91 -19.01 -12.63
C VAL A 129 -7.51 -17.88 -13.59
N LEU A 130 -8.46 -17.05 -14.01
CA LEU A 130 -8.20 -15.91 -14.89
C LEU A 130 -7.30 -14.87 -14.21
N THR A 131 -7.58 -14.53 -12.95
CA THR A 131 -6.79 -13.56 -12.18
C THR A 131 -5.35 -14.01 -12.01
N ALA A 132 -5.12 -15.30 -11.73
CA ALA A 132 -3.78 -15.86 -11.62
C ALA A 132 -2.99 -15.78 -12.94
N ARG A 133 -3.61 -16.15 -14.06
CA ARG A 133 -2.98 -16.08 -15.40
C ARG A 133 -2.69 -14.64 -15.83
N PHE A 134 -3.60 -13.71 -15.52
CA PHE A 134 -3.40 -12.30 -15.85
C PHE A 134 -2.22 -11.70 -15.08
N ALA A 135 -2.08 -12.02 -13.79
CA ALA A 135 -0.95 -11.57 -12.99
C ALA A 135 0.40 -12.02 -13.57
N GLU A 136 0.49 -13.29 -13.96
CA GLU A 136 1.70 -13.87 -14.60
C GLU A 136 2.04 -13.17 -15.93
N ALA A 137 1.04 -12.98 -16.81
CA ALA A 137 1.25 -12.31 -18.09
C ALA A 137 1.66 -10.83 -17.95
N VAL A 138 1.12 -10.13 -16.95
CA VAL A 138 1.52 -8.74 -16.66
C VAL A 138 2.94 -8.69 -16.14
N GLU A 139 3.32 -9.60 -15.25
CA GLU A 139 4.68 -9.67 -14.71
C GLU A 139 5.70 -9.91 -15.83
N GLU A 140 5.44 -10.87 -16.72
CA GLU A 140 6.29 -11.17 -17.87
C GLU A 140 6.41 -9.96 -18.82
N ALA A 141 5.29 -9.34 -19.18
CA ALA A 141 5.29 -8.19 -20.09
C ALA A 141 5.94 -6.93 -19.52
N THR A 142 5.99 -6.79 -18.19
CA THR A 142 6.52 -5.57 -17.53
C THR A 142 7.93 -5.74 -16.98
N ALA A 143 8.46 -6.96 -16.93
CA ALA A 143 9.79 -7.26 -16.40
C ALA A 143 10.90 -6.47 -17.13
N GLU A 144 10.96 -6.54 -18.46
CA GLU A 144 11.99 -5.86 -19.25
C GLU A 144 11.95 -4.33 -19.07
N THR A 145 10.75 -3.75 -19.09
CA THR A 145 10.56 -2.30 -18.89
C THR A 145 10.98 -1.86 -17.49
N LYS A 146 10.69 -2.69 -16.47
CA LYS A 146 11.10 -2.43 -15.10
C LYS A 146 12.62 -2.45 -14.94
N GLU A 147 13.29 -3.44 -15.55
CA GLU A 147 14.75 -3.51 -15.56
C GLU A 147 15.41 -2.34 -16.30
N GLU A 148 14.83 -1.89 -17.41
CA GLU A 148 15.33 -0.71 -18.13
C GLU A 148 15.16 0.57 -17.31
N LEU A 149 14.00 0.73 -16.66
CA LEU A 149 13.74 1.86 -15.77
C LEU A 149 14.70 1.88 -14.58
N ASP A 150 14.96 0.73 -13.97
CA ASP A 150 15.89 0.62 -12.84
C ASP A 150 17.33 0.94 -13.27
N ARG A 151 17.74 0.49 -14.47
CA ARG A 151 19.05 0.87 -15.05
C ARG A 151 19.16 2.37 -15.30
N LEU A 152 18.13 2.99 -15.87
CA LEU A 152 18.09 4.44 -16.10
C LEU A 152 18.15 5.23 -14.78
N LYS A 153 17.40 4.78 -13.76
CA LYS A 153 17.45 5.37 -12.42
C LYS A 153 18.83 5.24 -11.80
N GLU A 154 19.46 4.07 -11.85
CA GLU A 154 20.82 3.89 -11.33
C GLU A 154 21.83 4.81 -12.03
N ALA A 155 21.74 4.95 -13.35
CA ALA A 155 22.61 5.85 -14.11
C ALA A 155 22.38 7.31 -13.74
N TYR A 156 21.11 7.73 -13.64
CA TYR A 156 20.71 9.08 -13.24
C TYR A 156 21.24 9.42 -11.83
N TYR A 157 21.01 8.55 -10.85
CA TYR A 157 21.50 8.74 -9.49
C TYR A 157 23.02 8.81 -9.39
N ARG A 158 23.74 8.02 -10.20
CA ARG A 158 25.20 8.07 -10.26
C ARG A 158 25.69 9.44 -10.73
N VAL A 159 25.08 10.01 -11.78
CA VAL A 159 25.42 11.35 -12.29
C VAL A 159 25.13 12.43 -11.26
N LEU A 160 24.06 12.27 -10.47
CA LEU A 160 23.67 13.24 -9.45
C LEU A 160 24.49 13.20 -8.15
N GLY A 161 25.44 12.25 -8.03
CA GLY A 161 26.20 12.02 -6.79
C GLY A 161 25.42 11.24 -5.72
N LEU A 162 24.24 10.71 -6.07
CA LEU A 162 23.37 9.89 -5.23
C LEU A 162 23.59 8.40 -5.50
N GLY A 163 24.83 7.92 -5.66
CA GLY A 163 25.15 6.55 -6.12
C GLY A 163 24.52 5.39 -5.32
N ARG A 164 25.22 4.26 -5.13
CA ARG A 164 24.69 3.19 -4.26
C ARG A 164 24.75 3.62 -2.79
N ILE A 165 23.74 4.38 -2.35
CA ILE A 165 23.60 4.80 -0.96
C ILE A 165 23.12 3.58 -0.16
N GLY A 166 24.02 3.01 0.63
CA GLY A 166 23.70 1.94 1.56
C GLY A 166 23.17 2.49 2.88
N VAL A 167 21.88 2.29 3.18
CA VAL A 167 21.25 2.72 4.44
C VAL A 167 21.03 1.52 5.36
N PHE A 168 22.04 1.21 6.18
CA PHE A 168 22.05 -0.03 6.97
C PHE A 168 21.55 0.13 8.41
N SER A 169 21.78 1.29 9.05
CA SER A 169 21.44 1.48 10.47
C SER A 169 20.00 1.98 10.68
N PRO A 170 19.32 1.59 11.78
CA PRO A 170 18.00 2.13 12.13
C PRO A 170 17.98 3.66 12.27
N VAL A 171 19.10 4.26 12.70
CA VAL A 171 19.23 5.72 12.81
C VAL A 171 19.22 6.37 11.43
N LEU A 172 20.04 5.90 10.49
CA LEU A 172 20.05 6.44 9.13
C LEU A 172 18.73 6.20 8.41
N LYS A 173 18.06 5.05 8.62
CA LYS A 173 16.71 4.81 8.08
C LYS A 173 15.72 5.89 8.52
N ARG A 174 15.79 6.35 9.77
CA ARG A 174 14.96 7.46 10.27
C ARG A 174 15.32 8.80 9.63
N VAL A 175 16.61 9.08 9.44
CA VAL A 175 17.08 10.30 8.76
C VAL A 175 16.58 10.34 7.30
N PHE A 176 16.73 9.24 6.55
CA PHE A 176 16.22 9.15 5.18
C PHE A 176 14.69 9.25 5.12
N ALA A 177 13.98 8.68 6.09
CA ALA A 177 12.53 8.85 6.17
C ALA A 177 12.11 10.31 6.41
N GLN A 178 12.87 11.08 7.19
CA GLN A 178 12.66 12.53 7.34
C GLN A 178 12.99 13.28 6.06
N ALA A 179 14.14 12.98 5.44
CA ALA A 179 14.56 13.60 4.18
C ALA A 179 13.52 13.38 3.06
N LYS A 180 12.89 12.19 3.01
CA LYS A 180 11.80 11.89 2.08
C LYS A 180 10.55 12.75 2.31
N LYS A 181 10.23 13.09 3.56
CA LYS A 181 9.13 14.03 3.87
C LYS A 181 9.47 15.44 3.41
N LEU A 182 10.71 15.87 3.63
CA LEU A 182 11.20 17.19 3.20
C LEU A 182 11.29 17.32 1.68
N HIS A 183 11.51 16.22 0.96
CA HIS A 183 11.44 16.21 -0.50
C HIS A 183 10.03 16.55 -1.02
N ALA A 184 8.98 16.10 -0.33
CA ALA A 184 7.59 16.36 -0.73
C ALA A 184 7.20 17.84 -0.58
N ASP A 185 7.76 18.53 0.43
CA ASP A 185 7.58 19.97 0.64
C ASP A 185 8.93 20.67 0.78
N ARG A 186 9.42 21.21 -0.33
CA ARG A 186 10.70 21.94 -0.43
C ARG A 186 10.55 23.46 -0.20
N SER A 187 9.43 23.91 0.36
CA SER A 187 9.20 25.33 0.62
C SER A 187 9.93 25.85 1.87
N ILE A 188 10.38 24.94 2.73
CA ILE A 188 11.04 25.24 4.00
C ILE A 188 12.57 25.06 3.91
N PRO A 189 13.36 25.98 4.48
CA PRO A 189 14.79 25.78 4.66
C PRO A 189 15.07 24.58 5.57
N VAL A 190 16.12 23.82 5.27
CA VAL A 190 16.52 22.64 6.04
C VAL A 190 17.95 22.82 6.55
N LEU A 191 18.15 22.61 7.86
CA LEU A 191 19.47 22.52 8.48
C LEU A 191 19.86 21.04 8.61
N ILE A 192 21.05 20.68 8.13
CA ILE A 192 21.59 19.31 8.20
C ILE A 192 22.83 19.33 9.09
N GLU A 193 22.75 18.69 10.25
CA GLU A 193 23.85 18.64 11.23
C GLU A 193 24.54 17.27 11.22
N GLY A 194 25.83 17.28 11.53
CA GLY A 194 26.64 16.08 11.64
C GLY A 194 28.12 16.37 11.47
N GLU A 195 28.96 15.48 11.96
CA GLU A 195 30.42 15.58 11.82
C GLU A 195 30.84 15.60 10.34
N THR A 196 32.07 16.05 10.08
CA THR A 196 32.65 16.06 8.73
C THR A 196 32.72 14.64 8.18
N GLY A 197 32.33 14.45 6.91
CA GLY A 197 32.32 13.13 6.27
C GLY A 197 31.14 12.23 6.59
N THR A 198 30.14 12.68 7.36
CA THR A 198 28.93 11.88 7.68
C THR A 198 27.89 11.80 6.54
N GLY A 199 28.18 12.41 5.38
CA GLY A 199 27.30 12.37 4.20
C GLY A 199 26.19 13.42 4.19
N LYS A 200 26.40 14.59 4.81
CA LYS A 200 25.45 15.71 4.81
C LYS A 200 25.01 16.12 3.39
N GLU A 201 25.97 16.20 2.47
CA GLU A 201 25.71 16.50 1.06
C GLU A 201 24.81 15.45 0.39
N VAL A 202 24.98 14.17 0.73
CA VAL A 202 24.13 13.07 0.21
C VAL A 202 22.69 13.27 0.66
N ILE A 203 22.47 13.66 1.92
CA ILE A 203 21.13 13.98 2.42
C ILE A 203 20.54 15.20 1.70
N ALA A 204 21.31 16.27 1.51
CA ALA A 204 20.84 17.45 0.78
C ALA A 204 20.41 17.12 -0.66
N ARG A 205 21.22 16.32 -1.37
CA ARG A 205 20.90 15.83 -2.70
C ARG A 205 19.65 14.94 -2.68
N TYR A 206 19.49 14.09 -1.66
CA TYR A 206 18.31 13.22 -1.54
C TYR A 206 17.03 14.04 -1.27
N ILE A 207 17.09 15.08 -0.44
CA ILE A 207 15.97 16.01 -0.25
C ILE A 207 15.60 16.69 -1.58
N HIS A 208 16.59 17.04 -2.39
CA HIS A 208 16.34 17.68 -3.66
C HIS A 208 15.74 16.74 -4.71
N TYR A 209 16.41 15.62 -5.02
CA TYR A 209 16.08 14.70 -6.13
C TYR A 209 15.09 13.58 -5.75
N GLY A 210 15.00 13.22 -4.47
CA GLY A 210 14.10 12.17 -3.98
C GLY A 210 14.31 10.81 -4.65
N ASP A 211 13.20 10.12 -4.91
CA ASP A 211 13.14 8.83 -5.59
C ASP A 211 12.91 8.96 -7.13
N GLY A 212 13.11 10.15 -7.69
CA GLY A 212 13.04 10.45 -9.12
C GLY A 212 12.02 11.53 -9.47
N GLY A 213 12.45 12.56 -10.21
CA GLY A 213 11.59 13.65 -10.70
C GLY A 213 12.41 14.73 -11.42
N ALA A 214 11.78 15.45 -12.35
CA ALA A 214 12.39 16.64 -12.93
C ALA A 214 12.41 17.76 -11.88
N THR A 215 13.57 17.97 -11.28
CA THR A 215 13.79 19.02 -10.29
C THR A 215 14.51 20.19 -10.94
N GLY A 216 14.31 21.41 -10.41
CA GLY A 216 15.13 22.56 -10.79
C GLY A 216 16.62 22.34 -10.45
N PRO A 217 17.49 23.33 -10.69
CA PRO A 217 18.92 23.17 -10.46
C PRO A 217 19.26 22.90 -8.98
N PHE A 218 20.12 21.92 -8.70
CA PHE A 218 20.80 21.81 -7.39
C PHE A 218 22.16 22.50 -7.50
N VAL A 219 22.32 23.60 -6.77
CA VAL A 219 23.55 24.39 -6.75
C VAL A 219 24.17 24.31 -5.38
N ASP A 220 25.41 23.86 -5.31
CA ASP A 220 26.20 23.79 -4.10
C ASP A 220 27.26 24.91 -4.04
N ILE A 221 27.55 25.34 -2.81
CA ILE A 221 28.64 26.23 -2.45
C ILE A 221 29.19 25.79 -1.09
N ASN A 222 30.50 25.55 -1.03
CA ASN A 222 31.20 25.29 0.23
C ASN A 222 31.71 26.62 0.79
N CYS A 223 31.26 26.99 1.99
CA CYS A 223 31.58 28.28 2.59
C CYS A 223 33.01 28.39 3.08
N ALA A 224 33.65 27.28 3.45
CA ALA A 224 35.04 27.26 3.87
C ALA A 224 36.03 27.31 2.70
N ALA A 225 35.61 26.87 1.50
CA ALA A 225 36.49 26.79 0.33
C ALA A 225 36.74 28.15 -0.35
N LEU A 226 35.96 29.18 -0.02
CA LEU A 226 36.02 30.49 -0.67
C LEU A 226 36.57 31.55 0.29
N VAL A 227 37.47 32.40 -0.22
CA VAL A 227 37.95 33.56 0.52
C VAL A 227 36.80 34.57 0.68
N SER A 228 36.67 35.16 1.87
CA SER A 228 35.56 36.06 2.23
C SER A 228 35.34 37.20 1.24
N SER A 229 36.42 37.71 0.62
CA SER A 229 36.37 38.78 -0.37
C SER A 229 35.70 38.40 -1.70
N VAL A 230 35.67 37.10 -2.03
CA VAL A 230 35.10 36.58 -3.29
C VAL A 230 33.73 35.95 -3.04
N PHE A 231 33.48 35.48 -1.82
CA PHE A 231 32.25 34.77 -1.44
C PHE A 231 30.98 35.54 -1.80
N GLU A 232 30.93 36.84 -1.50
CA GLU A 232 29.76 37.68 -1.81
C GLU A 232 29.44 37.68 -3.31
N SER A 233 30.47 37.87 -4.14
CA SER A 233 30.33 37.90 -5.60
C SER A 233 29.96 36.54 -6.21
N GLU A 234 30.37 35.43 -5.57
CA GLU A 234 29.95 34.09 -5.97
C GLU A 234 28.50 33.83 -5.58
N LEU A 235 28.09 34.21 -4.37
CA LEU A 235 26.75 33.92 -3.86
C LEU A 235 25.67 34.78 -4.55
N PHE A 236 25.87 36.10 -4.56
CA PHE A 236 24.87 37.08 -5.04
C PHE A 236 25.11 37.53 -6.49
N GLY A 237 26.32 37.36 -7.01
CA GLY A 237 26.70 37.93 -8.30
C GLY A 237 27.01 39.42 -8.21
N TYR A 238 27.28 40.04 -9.36
CA TYR A 238 27.49 41.48 -9.47
C TYR A 238 27.14 41.98 -10.88
N GLU A 239 26.70 43.23 -10.97
CA GLU A 239 26.44 43.89 -12.25
C GLU A 239 27.71 44.49 -12.87
N ALA A 240 27.69 44.71 -14.18
CA ALA A 240 28.83 45.29 -14.89
C ALA A 240 29.21 46.67 -14.32
N GLY A 241 30.49 46.88 -14.01
CA GLY A 241 31.01 48.18 -13.55
C GLY A 241 30.89 48.47 -12.05
N THR A 242 30.48 47.49 -11.24
CA THR A 242 30.34 47.62 -9.77
C THR A 242 31.66 47.76 -9.01
N PHE A 243 32.78 47.23 -9.52
CA PHE A 243 34.11 47.41 -8.94
C PHE A 243 35.23 47.31 -9.98
N THR A 244 36.41 47.86 -9.66
CA THR A 244 37.60 47.83 -10.53
C THR A 244 38.12 46.40 -10.70
N GLY A 245 38.10 45.87 -11.92
CA GLY A 245 38.49 44.49 -12.24
C GLY A 245 37.32 43.52 -12.48
N GLY A 246 36.06 43.98 -12.34
CA GLY A 246 34.89 43.19 -12.68
C GLY A 246 34.73 42.92 -14.18
N LEU A 247 34.09 41.80 -14.53
CA LEU A 247 33.82 41.46 -15.93
C LEU A 247 32.87 42.49 -16.59
N PRO A 248 33.08 42.85 -17.87
CA PRO A 248 32.23 43.82 -18.59
C PRO A 248 30.75 43.45 -18.68
N ARG A 249 30.40 42.18 -18.43
CA ARG A 249 29.02 41.67 -18.45
C ARG A 249 28.45 41.39 -17.06
N GLY A 250 29.21 41.67 -15.99
CA GLY A 250 28.90 41.20 -14.64
C GLY A 250 29.04 39.69 -14.50
N LYS A 251 28.59 39.14 -13.38
CA LYS A 251 28.57 37.70 -13.09
C LYS A 251 27.28 37.33 -12.37
N LYS A 252 26.61 36.27 -12.81
CA LYS A 252 25.46 35.69 -12.10
C LYS A 252 25.93 35.00 -10.82
N GLY A 253 25.18 35.20 -9.73
CA GLY A 253 25.44 34.54 -8.47
C GLY A 253 24.93 33.10 -8.44
N LYS A 254 25.36 32.33 -7.44
CA LYS A 254 24.86 30.99 -7.16
C LYS A 254 23.37 31.00 -6.85
N LEU A 255 22.86 32.06 -6.22
CA LEU A 255 21.42 32.27 -6.03
C LEU A 255 20.65 32.37 -7.35
N ASP A 256 21.20 33.08 -8.34
CA ASP A 256 20.62 33.15 -9.69
C ASP A 256 20.63 31.79 -10.38
N MET A 257 21.73 31.05 -10.23
CA MET A 257 21.88 29.71 -10.81
C MET A 257 20.94 28.69 -10.16
N ALA A 258 20.58 28.90 -8.89
CA ALA A 258 19.69 28.03 -8.12
C ALA A 258 18.21 28.36 -8.31
N ALA A 259 17.87 29.37 -9.11
CA ALA A 259 16.49 29.80 -9.31
C ALA A 259 15.58 28.64 -9.77
N GLY A 260 14.45 28.48 -9.07
CA GLY A 260 13.51 27.37 -9.30
C GLY A 260 14.00 25.99 -8.81
N GLY A 261 15.15 25.92 -8.14
CA GLY A 261 15.76 24.70 -7.64
C GLY A 261 16.13 24.79 -6.15
N THR A 262 17.34 24.38 -5.81
CA THR A 262 17.85 24.36 -4.43
C THR A 262 19.27 24.88 -4.37
N LEU A 263 19.55 25.75 -3.41
CA LEU A 263 20.89 26.17 -3.04
C LEU A 263 21.31 25.42 -1.77
N PHE A 264 22.41 24.68 -1.84
CA PHE A 264 23.02 24.00 -0.71
C PHE A 264 24.26 24.76 -0.25
N LEU A 265 24.24 25.21 1.01
CA LEU A 265 25.35 25.92 1.66
C LEU A 265 26.07 24.94 2.59
N ASP A 266 27.19 24.37 2.14
CA ASP A 266 28.01 23.48 2.97
C ASP A 266 28.90 24.30 3.90
N GLU A 267 29.16 23.77 5.09
CA GLU A 267 29.93 24.44 6.16
C GLU A 267 29.45 25.86 6.45
N ILE A 268 28.12 26.05 6.57
CA ILE A 268 27.46 27.36 6.78
C ILE A 268 28.01 28.14 7.98
N THR A 269 28.63 27.45 8.95
CA THR A 269 29.29 28.06 10.12
C THR A 269 30.48 28.94 9.73
N GLU A 270 31.11 28.68 8.59
CA GLU A 270 32.25 29.46 8.06
C GLU A 270 31.80 30.69 7.25
N MET A 271 30.48 30.96 7.17
CA MET A 271 29.96 32.13 6.46
C MET A 271 30.34 33.43 7.17
N PRO A 272 30.93 34.43 6.46
CA PRO A 272 31.21 35.76 7.01
C PRO A 272 29.96 36.40 7.62
N VAL A 273 30.09 37.00 8.81
CA VAL A 273 28.98 37.54 9.60
C VAL A 273 28.19 38.60 8.83
N GLU A 274 28.88 39.40 8.00
CA GLU A 274 28.29 40.45 7.18
C GLU A 274 27.31 39.89 6.14
N LEU A 275 27.52 38.65 5.69
CA LEU A 275 26.68 37.98 4.70
C LEU A 275 25.53 37.20 5.32
N GLN A 276 25.63 36.82 6.61
CA GLN A 276 24.55 36.14 7.32
C GLN A 276 23.28 37.00 7.35
N ALA A 277 23.41 38.32 7.52
CA ALA A 277 22.28 39.25 7.48
C ALA A 277 21.61 39.30 6.09
N LYS A 278 22.40 39.23 5.01
CA LYS A 278 21.87 39.17 3.64
C LYS A 278 21.19 37.83 3.34
N LEU A 279 21.78 36.73 3.79
CA LEU A 279 21.19 35.40 3.66
C LEU A 279 19.86 35.31 4.41
N LEU A 280 19.78 35.86 5.63
CA LEU A 280 18.53 35.89 6.40
C LEU A 280 17.40 36.57 5.61
N ARG A 281 17.73 37.68 4.93
CA ARG A 281 16.79 38.39 4.07
C ARG A 281 16.33 37.56 2.88
N VAL A 282 17.25 36.85 2.21
CA VAL A 282 16.90 35.90 1.14
C VAL A 282 15.93 34.83 1.64
N ILE A 283 16.17 34.28 2.83
CA ILE A 283 15.33 33.23 3.40
C ILE A 283 13.92 33.75 3.74
N GLN A 284 13.82 34.96 4.30
CA GLN A 284 12.56 35.54 4.77
C GLN A 284 11.74 36.16 3.63
N GLU A 285 12.38 36.99 2.80
CA GLU A 285 11.72 37.80 1.78
C GLU A 285 11.73 37.12 0.40
N LYS A 286 12.57 36.10 0.19
CA LYS A 286 12.82 35.48 -1.12
C LYS A 286 13.35 36.47 -2.17
N GLU A 287 14.01 37.53 -1.71
CA GLU A 287 14.59 38.62 -2.52
C GLU A 287 15.99 39.00 -2.01
N TYR A 288 16.82 39.57 -2.90
CA TYR A 288 18.13 40.14 -2.54
C TYR A 288 18.53 41.29 -3.46
N TYR A 289 19.48 42.10 -3.00
CA TYR A 289 20.06 43.21 -3.74
C TYR A 289 21.42 42.80 -4.29
N ARG A 290 21.74 43.31 -5.48
CA ARG A 290 23.05 43.19 -6.13
C ARG A 290 23.82 44.50 -5.99
#